data_AF-A0A6J1MNW8-F1
#
_entry.id   AF-A0A6J1MNW8-F1
#
_cell.length_a   1.000
_cell.length_b   1.000
_cell.length_c   1.000
_cell.angle_alpha   90.00
_cell.angle_beta   90.00
_cell.angle_gamma   90.00
#
_symmetry.space_group_name_H-M   'P 1'
#
loop_
_entity.id
_entity.type
_entity.pdbx_description
1 polymer ?
#
loop_
_entity_poly.entity_id
_entity_poly.type
_entity_poly.pdbx_seq_one_letter_code
_entity_poly.pdbx_strand_id
1 'polypeptide(L)'
;MPEMIKSVADIKTAPFDPRFPNTNQTRHCYQSYLDFHRCQKVRGEKYEPCQYFKRAFTSLCPNEWVEKWDTQRGEGTFAGRI
;
A
#
# COMPACT_ATOMS: atom_id res chain seq x y z
N MET A 1 -0.78 9.82 -9.09
CA MET A 1 -1.47 8.59 -9.56
C MET A 1 -0.95 8.32 -10.96
N PRO A 2 -0.70 7.07 -11.36
CA PRO A 2 -0.34 6.79 -12.75
C PRO A 2 -1.44 7.33 -13.66
N GLU A 3 -1.05 7.94 -14.79
CA GLU A 3 -1.92 8.75 -15.66
C GLU A 3 -3.17 8.00 -16.17
N MET A 4 -3.17 6.66 -16.07
CA MET A 4 -4.28 5.78 -16.46
C MET A 4 -5.38 5.61 -15.40
N ILE A 5 -5.19 6.08 -14.16
CA ILE A 5 -6.18 5.95 -13.09
C ILE A 5 -6.87 7.31 -12.87
N LYS A 6 -8.04 7.45 -13.51
CA LYS A 6 -8.86 8.67 -13.44
C LYS A 6 -9.61 8.80 -12.12
N SER A 7 -9.99 7.68 -11.51
CA SER A 7 -10.66 7.63 -10.20
C SER A 7 -10.25 6.39 -9.40
N VAL A 8 -10.37 6.45 -8.07
CA VAL A 8 -10.12 5.30 -7.18
C VAL A 8 -11.05 4.12 -7.51
N ALA A 9 -12.27 4.40 -8.00
CA ALA A 9 -13.27 3.38 -8.32
C ALA A 9 -12.85 2.48 -9.49
N ASP A 10 -12.11 3.01 -10.46
CA ASP A 10 -11.70 2.29 -11.68
C ASP A 10 -10.58 1.27 -11.45
N ILE A 11 -9.98 1.26 -10.26
CA ILE A 11 -8.87 0.37 -9.90
C ILE A 11 -9.44 -1.02 -9.61
N LYS A 12 -9.27 -1.94 -10.58
CA LYS A 12 -9.61 -3.37 -10.43
C LYS A 12 -8.55 -4.15 -9.64
N THR A 13 -7.27 -3.90 -9.93
CA THR A 13 -6.11 -4.53 -9.30
C THR A 13 -4.91 -3.57 -9.34
N ALA A 14 -3.82 -3.91 -8.66
CA ALA A 14 -2.58 -3.14 -8.68
C ALA A 14 -2.02 -3.07 -10.13
N PRO A 15 -1.74 -1.87 -10.67
CA PRO A 15 -1.13 -1.74 -11.99
C PRO A 15 0.35 -2.16 -11.95
N PHE A 16 0.93 -2.33 -13.14
CA PHE A 16 2.39 -2.50 -13.26
C PHE A 16 3.12 -1.26 -12.73
N ASP A 17 4.07 -1.47 -11.82
CA ASP A 17 4.95 -0.43 -11.30
C ASP A 17 6.37 -0.62 -11.85
N PRO A 18 6.88 0.30 -12.68
CA PRO A 18 8.23 0.23 -13.25
C PRO A 18 9.36 0.16 -12.21
N ARG A 19 9.11 0.55 -10.95
CA ARG A 19 10.08 0.42 -9.83
C ARG A 19 10.28 -1.04 -9.42
N PHE A 20 9.32 -1.91 -9.72
CA PHE A 20 9.32 -3.33 -9.37
C PHE A 20 9.08 -4.21 -10.62
N PRO A 21 9.98 -4.19 -11.62
CA PRO A 21 9.74 -4.86 -12.90
C PRO A 21 9.96 -6.38 -12.87
N ASN A 22 10.63 -6.88 -11.83
CA ASN A 22 11.02 -8.28 -11.72
C ASN A 22 9.93 -9.14 -11.07
N THR A 23 10.03 -10.47 -11.21
CA THR A 23 9.06 -11.42 -10.63
C THR A 23 8.92 -11.30 -9.12
N ASN A 24 9.97 -10.90 -8.39
CA ASN A 24 9.88 -10.71 -6.94
C ASN A 24 9.13 -9.40 -6.59
N GLN A 25 7.86 -9.53 -6.22
CA GLN A 25 6.96 -8.44 -5.86
C GLN A 25 6.88 -8.15 -4.35
N THR A 26 7.70 -8.82 -3.52
CA THR A 26 7.71 -8.62 -2.06
C THR A 26 7.93 -7.16 -1.67
N ARG A 27 8.86 -6.47 -2.34
CA ARG A 27 9.12 -5.04 -2.10
C ARG A 27 7.97 -4.13 -2.55
N HIS A 28 7.25 -4.51 -3.61
CA HIS A 28 6.10 -3.75 -4.10
C HIS A 28 4.94 -3.78 -3.09
N CYS A 29 4.65 -4.97 -2.56
CA CYS A 29 3.69 -5.16 -1.47
C CYS A 29 4.09 -4.32 -0.24
N TYR A 30 5.32 -4.50 0.27
CA TYR A 30 5.78 -3.82 1.48
C TYR A 30 5.80 -2.29 1.33
N GLN A 31 6.25 -1.78 0.19
CA GLN A 31 6.29 -0.34 -0.07
C GLN A 31 4.87 0.26 -0.15
N SER A 32 3.93 -0.44 -0.80
CA SER A 32 2.54 0.01 -0.89
C SER A 32 1.86 0.08 0.48
N TYR A 33 2.16 -0.88 1.37
CA TYR A 33 1.66 -0.86 2.75
C TYR A 33 2.20 0.34 3.54
N LEU A 34 3.51 0.60 3.46
CA LEU A 34 4.13 1.77 4.10
C LEU A 34 3.57 3.09 3.56
N ASP A 35 3.42 3.19 2.24
CA ASP A 35 2.95 4.42 1.59
C ASP A 35 1.51 4.74 1.98
N PHE A 36 0.64 3.73 2.15
CA PHE A 36 -0.70 3.94 2.68
C PHE A 36 -0.68 4.61 4.05
N HIS A 37 0.08 4.06 5.01
CA HIS A 37 0.10 4.58 6.36
C HIS A 37 0.84 5.93 6.48
N ARG A 38 1.91 6.13 5.71
CA ARG A 38 2.57 7.45 5.60
C ARG A 38 1.63 8.50 5.03
N CYS A 39 0.87 8.13 4.00
CA CYS A 39 -0.12 9.01 3.37
C CYS A 39 -1.19 9.42 4.39
N GLN A 40 -1.74 8.47 5.14
CA GLN A 40 -2.71 8.76 6.21
C GLN A 40 -2.12 9.66 7.30
N LYS A 41 -0.86 9.45 7.69
CA LYS A 41 -0.18 10.27 8.71
C LYS A 41 0.03 11.72 8.27
N VAL A 42 0.42 11.95 7.01
CA VAL A 42 0.76 13.30 6.49
C VAL A 42 -0.48 14.05 5.99
N ARG A 43 -1.41 13.35 5.32
CA ARG A 43 -2.57 13.97 4.64
C ARG A 43 -3.88 13.80 5.40
N GLY A 44 -3.92 12.94 6.41
CA GLY A 44 -5.12 12.58 7.16
C GLY A 44 -5.92 11.45 6.51
N GLU A 45 -6.86 10.88 7.28
CA GLU A 45 -7.63 9.69 6.88
C GLU A 45 -8.59 9.91 5.71
N LYS A 46 -9.00 11.16 5.46
CA LYS A 46 -9.99 11.52 4.42
C LYS A 46 -9.37 11.80 3.05
N TYR A 47 -8.06 11.62 2.88
CA TYR A 47 -7.41 11.89 1.61
C TYR A 47 -7.62 10.70 0.64
N GLU A 48 -8.59 10.85 -0.25
CA GLU A 48 -8.97 9.85 -1.26
C GLU A 48 -7.78 9.22 -2.01
N PRO A 49 -6.74 9.97 -2.43
CA PRO A 49 -5.60 9.35 -3.11
C PRO A 49 -4.81 8.35 -2.27
N CYS A 50 -4.90 8.36 -0.93
CA CYS A 50 -4.30 7.31 -0.11
C CYS A 50 -4.95 5.95 -0.37
N GLN A 51 -6.23 5.91 -0.75
CA GLN A 51 -6.95 4.67 -1.05
C GLN A 51 -6.34 3.89 -2.22
N TYR A 52 -5.60 4.56 -3.10
CA TYR A 52 -4.81 3.89 -4.14
C TYR A 52 -3.83 2.87 -3.52
N PHE A 53 -3.06 3.30 -2.52
CA PHE A 53 -2.08 2.43 -1.85
C PHE A 53 -2.77 1.32 -1.08
N LYS A 54 -3.93 1.60 -0.49
CA LYS A 54 -4.76 0.59 0.17
C LYS A 54 -5.13 -0.55 -0.77
N ARG A 55 -5.71 -0.21 -1.92
CA ARG A 55 -6.06 -1.20 -2.95
C ARG A 55 -4.82 -1.95 -3.44
N ALA A 56 -3.71 -1.24 -3.68
CA ALA A 56 -2.48 -1.86 -4.16
C ALA A 56 -1.93 -2.92 -3.21
N PHE A 57 -1.74 -2.60 -1.91
CA PHE A 57 -1.19 -3.58 -0.98
C PHE A 57 -2.17 -4.72 -0.69
N THR A 58 -3.49 -4.47 -0.66
CA THR A 58 -4.49 -5.53 -0.49
C THR A 58 -4.50 -6.50 -1.68
N SER A 59 -4.20 -6.05 -2.90
CA SER A 59 -4.09 -6.93 -4.07
C SER A 59 -2.77 -7.69 -4.16
N LEU A 60 -1.68 -7.14 -3.61
CA LEU A 60 -0.33 -7.70 -3.78
C LEU A 60 0.16 -8.53 -2.58
N CYS A 61 -0.25 -8.15 -1.37
CA CYS A 61 0.26 -8.74 -0.15
C CYS A 61 -0.54 -9.98 0.26
N PRO A 62 0.11 -11.04 0.77
CA PRO A 62 -0.58 -12.08 1.51
C PRO A 62 -1.29 -11.49 2.74
N ASN A 63 -2.53 -11.92 3.02
CA ASN A 63 -3.30 -11.42 4.16
C ASN A 63 -2.57 -11.64 5.50
N GLU A 64 -1.90 -12.78 5.65
CA GLU A 64 -1.10 -13.11 6.84
C GLU A 64 -0.02 -12.05 7.13
N TRP A 65 0.62 -11.50 6.08
CA TRP A 65 1.64 -10.47 6.26
C TRP A 65 1.03 -9.15 6.72
N VAL A 66 -0.11 -8.77 6.13
CA VAL A 66 -0.84 -7.55 6.49
C VAL A 66 -1.30 -7.61 7.93
N GLU A 67 -1.93 -8.71 8.35
CA GLU A 67 -2.38 -8.93 9.73
C GLU A 67 -1.22 -8.85 10.72
N LYS A 68 -0.10 -9.51 10.40
CA LYS A 68 1.10 -9.47 11.24
C LYS A 68 1.67 -8.06 11.36
N TRP A 69 1.76 -7.31 10.27
CA TRP A 69 2.23 -5.92 10.30
C TRP A 69 1.26 -5.00 11.05
N ASP A 70 -0.05 -5.21 10.92
CA ASP A 70 -1.07 -4.45 11.64
C ASP A 70 -0.96 -4.66 13.16
N THR A 71 -0.78 -5.92 13.60
CA THR A 71 -0.50 -6.25 15.01
C THR A 71 0.78 -5.56 15.49
N GLN A 72 1.88 -5.68 14.74
CA GLN A 72 3.14 -5.03 15.09
C GLN A 72 3.02 -3.50 15.17
N ARG A 73 2.20 -2.87 14.31
CA ARG A 73 1.95 -1.43 14.38
C ARG A 73 1.11 -1.07 15.60
N GLY A 74 0.10 -1.86 15.94
CA GLY A 74 -0.71 -1.67 17.14
C GLY A 74 0.10 -1.79 18.43
N GLU A 75 1.09 -2.70 18.45
CA GLU A 75 2.02 -2.91 19.57
C GLU A 75 3.21 -1.94 19.58
N GLY A 76 3.40 -1.14 18.52
CA GLY A 76 4.57 -0.26 18.38
C GLY A 76 5.89 -0.97 18.10
N THR A 77 5.85 -2.26 17.71
CA THR A 77 7.03 -3.10 17.41
C THR A 77 7.34 -3.19 15.91
N PHE A 78 6.59 -2.49 15.07
CA PHE A 78 6.80 -2.50 13.62
C PHE A 78 8.12 -1.84 13.22
N ALA A 79 8.97 -2.58 12.50
CA ALA A 79 10.32 -2.11 12.12
C ALA A 79 10.31 -1.05 11.00
N GLY A 80 9.21 -0.94 10.25
CA GLY A 80 9.11 0.01 9.13
C GLY A 80 8.85 1.44 9.60
N ARG A 81 9.46 2.41 8.91
CA ARG A 81 9.26 3.84 9.20
C ARG A 81 7.96 4.35 8.57
N ILE A 82 6.99 4.71 9.42
CA ILE A 82 5.67 5.26 9.06
C ILE A 82 5.51 6.67 9.59
#